data_AF-A0A3M0JH67-F1
#
_entry.id   AF-A0A3M0JH67-F1
#
_cell.length_a   1.000
_cell.length_b   1.000
_cell.length_c   1.000
_cell.angle_alpha   90.00
_cell.angle_beta   90.00
_cell.angle_gamma   90.00
#
_symmetry.space_group_name_H-M   'P 1'
#
loop_
_entity.id
_entity.type
_entity.pdbx_description
1 polymer ?
#
loop_
_entity_poly.entity_id
_entity_poly.type
_entity_poly.pdbx_seq_one_letter_code
_entity_poly.pdbx_strand_id
1 'polypeptide(L)'
;MSNTLAMNVARFRRFPESRSRGNWDLPRLGLFASQEGSEPLFVCATSGTTVLGAFDPLDAIADVCARHGLWLHVDGLLQRCHGVGAPYLFQRDKFYDVSLDTGDKSPQCGRRADGLKLWILWKAVGSQGLARRVERAFAATRYLLEQVKRREGFQLVIEPEFINLCFWFIPPSLRGKDSSPEFWDKLGKVAPAIKEKMIRRGSMMVAYQPHGSQVNFFRQVITNPAVTRQDLDFFLDEIQELGWDL
;
A
#
# COMPACT_ATOMS: atom_id res chain seq x y z
N MET A 1 -7.90 -1.96 9.91
CA MET A 1 -9.18 -2.69 9.82
C MET A 1 -10.33 -2.03 10.63
N SER A 2 -10.22 -0.77 11.11
CA SER A 2 -11.31 -0.10 11.87
C SER A 2 -11.99 1.07 11.16
N ASN A 3 -11.31 1.80 10.26
CA ASN A 3 -11.89 3.01 9.65
C ASN A 3 -12.97 2.71 8.59
N THR A 4 -12.86 1.58 7.90
CA THR A 4 -13.87 1.14 6.91
C THR A 4 -15.18 0.75 7.59
N LEU A 5 -15.12 0.20 8.81
CA LEU A 5 -16.31 -0.24 9.53
C LEU A 5 -17.16 0.95 9.99
N ALA A 6 -16.54 1.97 10.60
CA ALA A 6 -17.24 3.17 11.05
C ALA A 6 -17.90 3.92 9.89
N MET A 7 -17.18 4.06 8.76
CA MET A 7 -17.73 4.67 7.56
C MET A 7 -18.87 3.86 6.94
N ASN A 8 -18.74 2.53 6.89
CA ASN A 8 -19.81 1.66 6.38
C ASN A 8 -21.06 1.70 7.27
N VAL A 9 -20.90 1.82 8.59
CA VAL A 9 -22.03 1.94 9.53
C VAL A 9 -22.75 3.28 9.38
N ALA A 10 -22.02 4.39 9.28
CA ALA A 10 -22.61 5.70 9.02
C ALA A 10 -23.34 5.74 7.67
N ARG A 11 -22.75 5.12 6.63
CA ARG A 11 -23.33 5.02 5.29
C ARG A 11 -24.59 4.16 5.27
N PHE A 12 -24.60 3.03 5.97
CA PHE A 12 -25.79 2.17 6.09
C PHE A 12 -26.94 2.87 6.81
N ARG A 13 -26.65 3.66 7.87
CA ARG A 13 -27.68 4.45 8.57
C ARG A 13 -28.33 5.50 7.68
N ARG A 14 -27.57 6.10 6.77
CA ARG A 14 -28.04 7.17 5.87
C ARG A 14 -28.67 6.62 4.58
N PHE A 15 -28.18 5.48 4.08
CA PHE A 15 -28.62 4.85 2.84
C PHE A 15 -28.78 3.32 3.05
N PRO A 16 -29.88 2.87 3.66
CA PRO A 16 -30.10 1.44 3.98
C PRO A 16 -30.12 0.55 2.72
N GLU A 17 -30.53 1.13 1.59
CA GLU A 17 -30.58 0.55 0.24
C GLU A 17 -29.20 0.09 -0.27
N SER A 18 -28.10 0.52 0.37
CA SER A 18 -26.73 0.11 0.02
C SER A 18 -26.53 -1.40 0.05
N ARG A 19 -27.33 -2.11 0.85
CA ARG A 19 -27.24 -3.56 1.05
C ARG A 19 -27.79 -4.35 -0.15
N SER A 20 -28.75 -3.79 -0.89
CA SER A 20 -29.39 -4.43 -2.04
C SER A 20 -28.83 -3.98 -3.38
N ARG A 21 -28.37 -2.72 -3.48
CA ARG A 21 -27.90 -2.10 -4.74
C ARG A 21 -26.38 -2.03 -4.89
N GLY A 22 -25.63 -2.29 -3.83
CA GLY A 22 -24.17 -2.18 -3.84
C GLY A 22 -23.66 -0.75 -3.79
N ASN A 23 -22.36 -0.58 -3.54
CA ASN A 23 -21.75 0.70 -3.22
C ASN A 23 -21.54 1.64 -4.43
N TRP A 24 -21.83 1.17 -5.64
CA TRP A 24 -21.59 1.88 -6.91
C TRP A 24 -22.70 2.88 -7.28
N ASP A 25 -23.94 2.60 -6.86
CA ASP A 25 -25.11 3.46 -7.08
C ASP A 25 -25.26 4.58 -6.02
N LEU A 26 -24.32 4.66 -5.07
CA LEU A 26 -24.33 5.67 -4.01
C LEU A 26 -23.33 6.79 -4.31
N PRO A 27 -23.56 8.03 -3.82
CA PRO A 27 -22.62 9.12 -3.97
C PRO A 27 -21.21 8.73 -3.53
N ARG A 28 -20.20 9.04 -4.36
CA ARG A 28 -18.78 8.72 -4.10
C ARG A 28 -18.30 9.49 -2.86
N LEU A 29 -17.51 8.84 -2.00
CA LEU A 29 -17.08 9.34 -0.69
C LEU A 29 -16.32 10.69 -0.69
N GLY A 30 -15.93 11.22 -1.86
CA GLY A 30 -15.27 12.53 -1.99
C GLY A 30 -16.19 13.75 -1.87
N LEU A 31 -17.48 13.56 -1.59
CA LEU A 31 -18.49 14.63 -1.53
C LEU A 31 -19.30 14.63 -0.22
N PHE A 32 -18.65 14.36 0.92
CA PHE A 32 -19.26 14.64 2.24
C PHE A 32 -18.92 16.05 2.78
N ALA A 33 -18.34 16.91 1.95
CA ALA A 33 -18.13 18.31 2.30
C ALA A 33 -18.72 19.20 1.21
N SER A 34 -19.63 20.09 1.64
CA SER A 34 -19.86 21.44 1.09
C SER A 34 -21.22 21.82 0.48
N GLN A 35 -22.26 20.97 0.45
CA GLN A 35 -23.62 21.50 0.24
C GLN A 35 -24.70 21.02 1.22
N GLU A 36 -24.50 19.90 1.92
CA GLU A 36 -25.43 19.43 2.96
C GLU A 36 -24.77 19.48 4.35
N GLY A 37 -24.56 20.68 4.90
CA GLY A 37 -24.41 20.94 6.34
C GLY A 37 -23.41 20.09 7.16
N SER A 38 -22.46 19.42 6.52
CA SER A 38 -21.51 18.53 7.19
C SER A 38 -20.16 19.23 7.28
N GLU A 39 -19.73 19.54 8.50
CA GLU A 39 -18.41 20.11 8.77
C GLU A 39 -17.32 19.05 8.51
N PRO A 40 -16.40 19.28 7.57
CA PRO A 40 -15.29 18.38 7.33
C PRO A 40 -14.37 18.31 8.56
N LEU A 41 -14.03 17.09 9.02
CA LEU A 41 -13.31 16.85 10.28
C LEU A 41 -11.82 16.52 10.09
N PHE A 42 -11.45 15.70 9.10
CA PHE A 42 -10.07 15.26 8.90
C PHE A 42 -9.75 14.96 7.43
N VAL A 43 -8.46 15.01 7.07
CA VAL A 43 -7.93 14.57 5.78
C VAL A 43 -6.92 13.44 5.99
N CYS A 44 -7.01 12.38 5.18
CA CYS A 44 -6.11 11.22 5.23
C CYS A 44 -5.25 11.18 3.96
N ALA A 45 -4.02 11.70 4.05
CA ALA A 45 -3.03 11.61 2.98
C ALA A 45 -2.23 10.31 3.07
N THR A 46 -1.73 9.83 1.93
CA THR A 46 -0.96 8.59 1.79
C THR A 46 0.42 8.90 1.22
N SER A 47 1.45 8.54 1.98
CA SER A 47 2.85 8.63 1.55
C SER A 47 3.35 7.24 1.12
N GLY A 48 3.16 6.91 -0.17
CA GLY A 48 3.48 5.59 -0.73
C GLY A 48 2.26 4.67 -0.78
N THR A 49 1.45 4.80 -1.83
CA THR A 49 0.29 3.92 -2.03
C THR A 49 0.69 2.46 -2.24
N THR A 50 -0.16 1.53 -1.78
CA THR A 50 0.14 0.09 -1.82
C THR A 50 0.47 -0.44 -3.22
N VAL A 51 -0.24 0.01 -4.25
CA VAL A 51 -0.05 -0.50 -5.61
C VAL A 51 1.06 0.26 -6.33
N LEU A 52 0.86 1.56 -6.55
CA LEU A 52 1.74 2.37 -7.40
C LEU A 52 2.94 2.97 -6.64
N GLY A 53 2.93 2.97 -5.30
CA GLY A 53 3.94 3.66 -4.52
C GLY A 53 3.86 5.19 -4.62
N ALA A 54 2.77 5.73 -5.14
CA ALA A 54 2.58 7.17 -5.33
C ALA A 54 2.53 7.93 -3.99
N PHE A 55 3.00 9.18 -3.99
CA PHE A 55 2.96 10.08 -2.83
C PHE A 55 1.96 11.21 -3.04
N ASP A 56 1.06 11.41 -2.07
CA ASP A 56 0.20 12.59 -2.07
C ASP A 56 1.01 13.88 -1.85
N PRO A 57 0.59 15.03 -2.42
CA PRO A 57 1.27 16.31 -2.25
C PRO A 57 0.99 16.89 -0.85
N LEU A 58 1.79 16.47 0.13
CA LEU A 58 1.55 16.76 1.55
C LEU A 58 1.50 18.25 1.87
N ASP A 59 2.37 19.08 1.27
CA ASP A 59 2.39 20.52 1.53
C ASP A 59 1.08 21.19 1.09
N ALA A 60 0.59 20.86 -0.11
CA ALA A 60 -0.68 21.39 -0.62
C ALA A 60 -1.87 20.91 0.21
N ILE A 61 -1.83 19.66 0.70
CA ILE A 61 -2.86 19.12 1.59
C ILE A 61 -2.81 19.83 2.95
N ALA A 62 -1.62 20.09 3.48
CA ALA A 62 -1.45 20.83 4.73
C ALA A 62 -2.01 22.25 4.62
N ASP A 63 -1.78 22.95 3.50
CA ASP A 63 -2.35 24.27 3.24
C ASP A 63 -3.90 24.24 3.23
N VAL A 64 -4.49 23.21 2.61
CA VAL A 64 -5.95 23.02 2.63
C VAL A 64 -6.45 22.75 4.05
N CYS A 65 -5.77 21.88 4.80
CA CYS A 65 -6.15 21.56 6.17
C CYS A 65 -6.10 22.80 7.07
N ALA A 66 -5.04 23.61 6.94
CA ALA A 66 -4.88 24.86 7.66
C ALA A 66 -5.97 25.88 7.33
N ARG A 67 -6.32 26.06 6.04
CA ARG A 67 -7.39 26.98 5.61
C ARG A 67 -8.77 26.62 6.13
N HIS A 68 -9.04 25.32 6.31
CA HIS A 68 -10.37 24.82 6.66
C HIS A 68 -10.47 24.29 8.09
N GLY A 69 -9.43 24.48 8.93
CA GLY A 69 -9.40 23.98 10.31
C GLY A 69 -9.48 22.46 10.42
N LEU A 70 -9.06 21.73 9.38
CA LEU A 70 -9.15 20.28 9.33
C LEU A 70 -8.02 19.65 10.11
N TRP A 71 -8.34 18.57 10.82
CA TRP A 71 -7.35 17.80 11.53
C TRP A 71 -6.40 17.09 10.54
N LEU A 72 -5.17 17.59 10.47
CA LEU A 72 -4.00 16.87 9.95
C LEU A 72 -3.29 16.23 11.16
N HIS A 73 -3.27 14.90 11.21
CA HIS A 73 -3.00 14.20 12.47
C HIS A 73 -1.55 14.30 12.96
N VAL A 74 -1.34 15.13 13.98
CA VAL A 74 -0.20 15.10 14.92
C VAL A 74 -0.64 15.66 16.30
N ASP A 75 -1.38 14.89 17.12
CA ASP A 75 -1.38 15.11 18.59
C ASP A 75 -2.13 14.00 19.39
N GLY A 76 -1.88 13.94 20.70
CA GLY A 76 -2.36 12.97 21.70
C GLY A 76 -3.86 12.98 22.04
N LEU A 77 -4.71 13.60 21.21
CA LEU A 77 -6.16 13.66 21.39
C LEU A 77 -6.81 12.27 21.44
N LEU A 78 -6.28 11.30 20.67
CA LEU A 78 -6.71 9.90 20.69
C LEU A 78 -6.62 9.28 22.09
N GLN A 79 -5.61 9.61 22.88
CA GLN A 79 -5.45 9.04 24.21
C GLN A 79 -6.62 9.45 25.13
N ARG A 80 -7.08 10.70 25.03
CA ARG A 80 -8.20 11.19 25.83
C ARG A 80 -9.56 10.61 25.42
N CYS A 81 -9.72 10.26 24.13
CA CYS A 81 -10.97 9.71 23.61
C CYS A 81 -11.08 8.19 23.77
N HIS A 82 -9.96 7.49 24.00
CA HIS A 82 -9.91 6.02 24.05
C HIS A 82 -9.43 5.42 25.39
N GLY A 83 -8.95 6.24 26.33
CA GLY A 83 -8.65 5.79 27.69
C GLY A 83 -9.94 5.49 28.44
N VAL A 84 -10.16 4.22 28.78
CA VAL A 84 -11.35 3.78 29.54
C VAL A 84 -11.13 4.00 31.03
N GLY A 85 -9.88 4.20 31.47
CA GLY A 85 -9.56 4.45 32.88
C GLY A 85 -10.00 3.29 33.77
N ALA A 86 -9.95 2.05 33.26
CA ALA A 86 -10.45 0.85 33.93
C ALA A 86 -9.76 0.65 35.29
N PRO A 87 -10.44 0.93 36.42
CA PRO A 87 -9.78 1.03 37.73
C PRO A 87 -9.33 -0.33 38.26
N TYR A 88 -9.91 -1.43 37.77
CA TYR A 88 -9.51 -2.79 38.12
C TYR A 88 -8.23 -3.25 37.42
N LEU A 89 -7.81 -2.57 36.34
CA LEU A 89 -6.66 -2.94 35.51
C LEU A 89 -5.49 -1.95 35.65
N PHE A 90 -5.77 -0.67 35.89
CA PHE A 90 -4.76 0.39 35.96
C PHE A 90 -4.73 1.03 37.35
N GLN A 91 -3.95 0.43 38.26
CA GLN A 91 -3.68 0.99 39.59
C GLN A 91 -2.79 2.22 39.46
N ARG A 92 -3.20 3.36 40.04
CA ARG A 92 -2.46 4.64 39.98
C ARG A 92 -1.55 4.88 41.21
N ASP A 93 -1.65 4.01 42.21
CA ASP A 93 -0.96 4.05 43.50
C ASP A 93 0.28 3.14 43.55
N LYS A 94 0.84 2.78 42.40
CA LYS A 94 2.04 1.94 42.33
C LYS A 94 3.26 2.67 42.90
N PHE A 95 4.21 1.90 43.44
CA PHE A 95 5.44 2.42 44.05
C PHE A 95 6.44 3.05 43.06
N TYR A 96 6.13 3.05 41.76
CA TYR A 96 6.96 3.60 40.67
C TYR A 96 6.16 4.61 39.84
N ASP A 97 6.85 5.33 38.95
CA ASP A 97 6.23 6.29 38.05
C ASP A 97 5.26 5.61 37.07
N VAL A 98 3.96 5.74 37.35
CA VAL A 98 2.86 5.21 36.54
C VAL A 98 2.71 5.91 35.18
N SER A 99 3.44 7.00 34.91
CA SER A 99 3.46 7.64 33.58
C SER A 99 4.03 6.73 32.48
N LEU A 100 4.83 5.74 32.87
CA LEU A 100 5.42 4.73 31.99
C LEU A 100 4.42 3.62 31.61
N ASP A 101 3.30 3.50 32.32
CA ASP A 101 2.26 2.52 32.01
C ASP A 101 1.46 2.97 30.79
N THR A 102 1.55 2.21 29.70
CA THR A 102 0.91 2.56 28.42
C THR A 102 -0.39 1.82 28.13
N GLY A 103 -0.90 1.05 29.10
CA GLY A 103 -2.07 0.18 28.89
C GLY A 103 -3.34 0.93 28.48
N ASP A 104 -3.59 2.11 29.07
CA ASP A 104 -4.78 2.92 28.79
C ASP A 104 -4.63 3.81 27.54
N LYS A 105 -3.50 3.68 26.81
CA LYS A 105 -3.27 4.37 25.51
C LYS A 105 -3.73 3.53 24.31
N SER A 106 -4.19 2.31 24.56
CA SER A 106 -4.49 1.31 23.54
C SER A 106 -5.87 0.69 23.81
N PRO A 107 -6.66 0.39 22.77
CA PRO A 107 -7.88 -0.40 22.94
C PRO A 107 -7.61 -1.87 23.31
N GLN A 108 -6.36 -2.33 23.19
CA GLN A 108 -5.94 -3.68 23.58
C GLN A 108 -5.52 -3.72 25.05
N CYS A 109 -5.98 -4.74 25.79
CA CYS A 109 -5.52 -5.06 27.14
C CYS A 109 -4.11 -5.69 27.11
N GLY A 110 -3.99 -6.95 26.70
CA GLY A 110 -2.70 -7.60 26.46
C GLY A 110 -2.11 -7.19 25.11
N ARG A 111 -0.83 -6.81 25.08
CA ARG A 111 -0.14 -6.37 23.86
C ARG A 111 1.28 -6.92 23.78
N ARG A 112 1.68 -7.35 22.57
CA ARG A 112 3.05 -7.84 22.30
C ARG A 112 4.06 -6.68 22.28
N ALA A 113 5.30 -6.98 22.65
CA ALA A 113 6.41 -6.02 22.62
C ALA A 113 7.00 -5.85 21.20
N ASP A 114 6.17 -5.42 20.24
CA ASP A 114 6.59 -5.27 18.83
C ASP A 114 7.67 -4.21 18.60
N GLY A 115 7.87 -3.28 19.53
CA GLY A 115 8.96 -2.30 19.46
C GLY A 115 10.36 -2.92 19.64
N LEU A 116 10.47 -4.04 20.36
CA LEU A 116 11.76 -4.63 20.72
C LEU A 116 12.51 -5.15 19.49
N LYS A 117 11.83 -5.83 18.56
CA LYS A 117 12.44 -6.33 17.32
C LYS A 117 13.02 -5.19 16.46
N LEU A 118 12.33 -4.06 16.39
CA LEU A 118 12.83 -2.87 15.68
C LEU A 118 14.01 -2.24 16.41
N TRP A 119 13.91 -2.11 17.74
CA TRP A 119 15.00 -1.56 18.55
C TRP A 119 16.28 -2.37 18.44
N ILE A 120 16.19 -3.72 18.50
CA ILE A 120 17.35 -4.62 18.33
C ILE A 120 17.96 -4.42 16.94
N LEU A 121 17.14 -4.43 15.88
CA LEU A 121 17.62 -4.18 14.51
C LEU A 121 18.34 -2.83 14.42
N TRP A 122 17.73 -1.76 14.95
CA TRP A 122 18.28 -0.41 14.90
C TRP A 122 19.59 -0.32 15.68
N LYS A 123 19.70 -0.96 16.85
CA LYS A 123 20.96 -1.02 17.60
C LYS A 123 22.05 -1.79 16.86
N ALA A 124 21.68 -2.85 16.14
CA ALA A 124 22.63 -3.67 15.39
C ALA A 124 23.20 -2.96 14.15
N VAL A 125 22.38 -2.19 13.41
CA VAL A 125 22.81 -1.59 12.14
C VAL A 125 22.97 -0.07 12.17
N GLY A 126 22.44 0.59 13.20
CA GLY A 126 22.38 2.05 13.32
C GLY A 126 21.47 2.71 12.29
N SER A 127 21.22 4.01 12.46
CA SER A 127 20.43 4.79 11.51
C SER A 127 21.05 4.78 10.10
N GLN A 128 22.38 4.83 10.00
CA GLN A 128 23.07 4.74 8.71
C GLN A 128 22.88 3.37 8.03
N GLY A 129 22.87 2.28 8.79
CA GLY A 129 22.61 0.95 8.23
C GLY A 129 21.18 0.81 7.72
N LEU A 130 20.20 1.40 8.40
CA LEU A 130 18.82 1.48 7.92
C LEU A 130 18.72 2.35 6.65
N ALA A 131 19.37 3.51 6.62
CA ALA A 131 19.41 4.39 5.44
C ALA A 131 19.99 3.65 4.22
N ARG A 132 21.13 2.97 4.38
CA ARG A 132 21.75 2.17 3.31
C ARG A 132 20.82 1.07 2.78
N ARG A 133 19.98 0.46 3.62
CA ARG A 133 19.00 -0.54 3.18
C ARG A 133 17.92 0.09 2.29
N VAL A 134 17.44 1.28 2.64
CA VAL A 134 16.48 2.03 1.83
C VAL A 134 17.12 2.44 0.50
N GLU A 135 18.31 3.04 0.53
CA GLU A 135 19.05 3.45 -0.67
C GLU A 135 19.28 2.27 -1.63
N ARG A 136 19.66 1.11 -1.09
CA ARG A 136 19.83 -0.13 -1.89
C ARG A 136 18.53 -0.57 -2.55
N ALA A 137 17.40 -0.48 -1.86
CA ALA A 137 16.10 -0.82 -2.44
C ALA A 137 15.76 0.09 -3.63
N PHE A 138 15.95 1.42 -3.49
CA PHE A 138 15.77 2.35 -4.60
C PHE A 138 16.74 2.09 -5.76
N ALA A 139 18.02 1.83 -5.47
CA ALA A 139 19.01 1.51 -6.51
C ALA A 139 18.65 0.23 -7.28
N ALA A 140 18.15 -0.79 -6.58
CA ALA A 140 17.68 -2.03 -7.17
C ALA A 140 16.43 -1.81 -8.05
N THR A 141 15.45 -1.01 -7.59
CA THR A 141 14.27 -0.68 -8.40
C THR A 141 14.64 0.11 -9.65
N ARG A 142 15.57 1.08 -9.55
CA ARG A 142 16.07 1.83 -10.72
C ARG A 142 16.78 0.93 -11.72
N TYR A 143 17.61 0.00 -11.25
CA TYR A 143 18.23 -0.99 -12.11
C TYR A 143 17.18 -1.85 -12.84
N LEU A 144 16.20 -2.38 -12.11
CA LEU A 144 15.14 -3.20 -12.71
C LEU A 144 14.30 -2.40 -13.72
N LEU A 145 14.00 -1.13 -13.43
CA LEU A 145 13.33 -0.20 -14.34
C LEU A 145 14.09 -0.05 -15.67
N GLU A 146 15.41 0.14 -15.61
CA GLU A 146 16.25 0.21 -16.82
C GLU A 146 16.21 -1.10 -17.62
N GLN A 147 16.25 -2.25 -16.94
CA GLN A 147 16.15 -3.54 -17.61
C GLN A 147 14.79 -3.75 -18.27
N VAL A 148 13.70 -3.39 -17.58
CA VAL A 148 12.33 -3.42 -18.12
C VAL A 148 12.22 -2.56 -19.39
N LYS A 149 12.78 -1.34 -19.38
CA LYS A 149 12.75 -0.45 -20.56
C LYS A 149 13.56 -0.96 -21.76
N ARG A 150 14.58 -1.81 -21.52
CA ARG A 150 15.46 -2.34 -22.58
C ARG A 150 14.94 -3.62 -23.22
N ARG A 151 14.03 -4.35 -22.56
CA ARG A 151 13.57 -5.67 -22.98
C ARG A 151 12.25 -5.58 -23.75
N GLU A 152 12.19 -6.29 -24.88
CA GLU A 152 10.97 -6.37 -25.66
C GLU A 152 9.88 -7.15 -24.91
N GLY A 153 8.63 -6.71 -25.04
CA GLY A 153 7.49 -7.32 -24.37
C GLY A 153 7.30 -6.86 -22.93
N PHE A 154 8.21 -6.07 -22.34
CA PHE A 154 7.94 -5.44 -21.05
C PHE A 154 7.47 -4.01 -21.25
N GLN A 155 6.32 -3.67 -20.66
CA GLN A 155 5.74 -2.33 -20.77
C GLN A 155 5.41 -1.78 -19.39
N LEU A 156 5.90 -0.57 -19.09
CA LEU A 156 5.59 0.10 -17.83
C LEU A 156 4.13 0.55 -17.78
N VAL A 157 3.55 0.38 -16.60
CA VAL A 157 2.24 0.95 -16.25
C VAL A 157 2.34 2.45 -16.03
N ILE A 158 3.33 2.86 -15.24
CA ILE A 158 3.63 4.25 -14.87
C ILE A 158 5.11 4.31 -14.45
N GLU A 159 5.74 5.48 -14.59
CA GLU A 159 7.06 5.71 -13.99
C GLU A 159 6.96 5.61 -12.46
N PRO A 160 7.85 4.85 -11.80
CA PRO A 160 7.77 4.63 -10.37
C PRO A 160 8.30 5.83 -9.57
N GLU A 161 7.52 6.32 -8.61
CA GLU A 161 7.97 7.30 -7.61
C GLU A 161 8.68 6.64 -6.41
N PHE A 162 8.43 5.35 -6.19
CA PHE A 162 8.95 4.57 -5.06
C PHE A 162 9.59 3.25 -5.52
N ILE A 163 9.78 2.31 -4.60
CA ILE A 163 10.33 0.98 -4.90
C ILE A 163 9.31 0.01 -5.54
N ASN A 164 8.10 0.49 -5.82
CA ASN A 164 7.03 -0.23 -6.50
C ASN A 164 7.22 -0.07 -8.02
N LEU A 165 7.59 -1.15 -8.71
CA LEU A 165 7.67 -1.18 -10.16
C LEU A 165 6.48 -1.94 -10.75
N CYS A 166 5.65 -1.22 -11.51
CA CYS A 166 4.43 -1.76 -12.12
C CYS A 166 4.61 -1.91 -13.63
N PHE A 167 4.41 -3.12 -14.17
CA PHE A 167 4.61 -3.41 -15.59
C PHE A 167 3.76 -4.59 -16.06
N TRP A 168 3.46 -4.61 -17.35
CA TRP A 168 2.95 -5.78 -18.06
C TRP A 168 4.09 -6.54 -18.73
N PHE A 169 3.87 -7.85 -18.89
CA PHE A 169 4.57 -8.63 -19.89
C PHE A 169 3.60 -8.94 -21.03
N ILE A 170 4.00 -8.61 -22.26
CA ILE A 170 3.27 -8.75 -23.50
C ILE A 170 3.92 -9.91 -24.27
N PRO A 171 3.27 -11.08 -24.30
CA PRO A 171 3.82 -12.26 -24.95
C PRO A 171 3.92 -12.05 -26.46
N PRO A 172 4.81 -12.77 -27.17
CA PRO A 172 4.98 -12.64 -28.62
C PRO A 172 3.67 -12.65 -29.42
N SER A 173 2.69 -13.44 -29.00
CA SER A 173 1.38 -13.56 -29.66
C SER A 173 0.54 -12.27 -29.66
N LEU A 174 0.80 -11.35 -28.72
CA LEU A 174 0.05 -10.10 -28.53
C LEU A 174 0.82 -8.84 -28.96
N ARG A 175 2.11 -8.94 -29.30
CA ARG A 175 2.91 -7.77 -29.68
C ARG A 175 2.37 -7.11 -30.96
N GLY A 176 2.29 -5.78 -30.96
CA GLY A 176 1.79 -4.97 -32.08
C GLY A 176 0.28 -5.08 -32.33
N LYS A 177 -0.49 -5.66 -31.40
CA LYS A 177 -1.95 -5.82 -31.50
C LYS A 177 -2.71 -4.90 -30.53
N ASP A 178 -2.09 -3.85 -30.02
CA ASP A 178 -2.64 -2.90 -29.06
C ASP A 178 -3.89 -2.15 -29.56
N SER A 179 -4.07 -2.07 -30.88
CA SER A 179 -5.28 -1.52 -31.53
C SER A 179 -6.48 -2.48 -31.58
N SER A 180 -6.28 -3.78 -31.28
CA SER A 180 -7.38 -4.76 -31.27
C SER A 180 -8.30 -4.53 -30.06
N PRO A 181 -9.63 -4.60 -30.24
CA PRO A 181 -10.58 -4.47 -29.13
C PRO A 181 -10.37 -5.52 -28.02
N GLU A 182 -9.88 -6.71 -28.37
CA GLU A 182 -9.65 -7.80 -27.43
C GLU A 182 -8.27 -7.77 -26.76
N PHE A 183 -7.38 -6.86 -27.15
CA PHE A 183 -5.99 -6.83 -26.67
C PHE A 183 -5.91 -6.80 -25.14
N TRP A 184 -6.61 -5.85 -24.51
CA TRP A 184 -6.58 -5.68 -23.06
C TRP A 184 -7.24 -6.83 -22.31
N ASP A 185 -8.31 -7.44 -22.85
CA ASP A 185 -8.93 -8.63 -22.26
C ASP A 185 -7.96 -9.83 -22.26
N LYS A 186 -7.23 -10.03 -23.36
CA LYS A 186 -6.20 -11.08 -23.46
C LYS A 186 -5.00 -10.78 -22.56
N LEU A 187 -4.50 -9.54 -22.58
CA LEU A 187 -3.37 -9.13 -21.74
C LEU A 187 -3.69 -9.27 -20.24
N GLY A 188 -4.93 -8.99 -19.84
CA GLY A 188 -5.40 -9.19 -18.47
C GLY A 188 -5.33 -10.63 -17.97
N LYS A 189 -5.25 -11.62 -18.86
CA LYS A 189 -5.11 -13.05 -18.53
C LYS A 189 -3.65 -13.51 -18.44
N VAL A 190 -2.69 -12.73 -18.96
CA VAL A 190 -1.27 -13.09 -19.02
C VAL A 190 -0.64 -13.17 -17.63
N ALA A 191 -0.77 -12.11 -16.81
CA ALA A 191 -0.18 -12.07 -15.47
C ALA A 191 -0.65 -13.24 -14.56
N PRO A 192 -1.95 -13.56 -14.49
CA PRO A 192 -2.45 -14.76 -13.82
C PRO A 192 -1.81 -16.07 -14.30
N ALA A 193 -1.72 -16.27 -15.61
CA ALA A 193 -1.16 -17.50 -16.20
C ALA A 193 0.32 -17.67 -15.86
N ILE A 194 1.13 -16.60 -15.99
CA ILE A 194 2.54 -16.62 -15.60
C ILE A 194 2.68 -16.86 -14.10
N LYS A 195 1.84 -16.24 -13.26
CA LYS A 195 1.89 -16.44 -11.80
C LYS A 195 1.56 -17.89 -11.43
N GLU A 196 0.61 -18.53 -12.10
CA GLU A 196 0.33 -19.95 -11.88
C GLU A 196 1.55 -20.83 -12.21
N LYS A 197 2.16 -20.65 -13.40
CA LYS A 197 3.35 -21.41 -13.81
C LYS A 197 4.52 -21.19 -12.84
N MET A 198 4.73 -19.95 -12.41
CA MET A 198 5.74 -19.54 -11.44
C MET A 198 5.56 -20.25 -10.08
N ILE A 199 4.33 -20.32 -9.55
CA ILE A 199 4.04 -21.02 -8.29
C ILE A 199 4.31 -22.53 -8.45
N ARG A 200 3.84 -23.13 -9.56
CA ARG A 200 4.02 -24.57 -9.81
C ARG A 200 5.50 -24.94 -9.93
N ARG A 201 6.31 -24.08 -10.56
CA ARG A 201 7.76 -24.26 -10.68
C ARG A 201 8.50 -24.00 -9.35
N GLY A 202 7.97 -23.11 -8.52
CA GLY A 202 8.58 -22.72 -7.25
C GLY A 202 9.85 -21.87 -7.41
N SER A 203 10.05 -21.25 -8.59
CA SER A 203 11.25 -20.48 -8.93
C SER A 203 11.28 -19.09 -8.29
N MET A 204 10.14 -18.40 -8.25
CA MET A 204 10.01 -17.06 -7.66
C MET A 204 8.57 -16.74 -7.28
N MET A 205 8.31 -15.54 -6.75
CA MET A 205 6.95 -15.07 -6.47
C MET A 205 6.83 -13.54 -6.57
N VAL A 206 5.93 -13.07 -7.44
CA VAL A 206 5.55 -11.65 -7.54
C VAL A 206 4.03 -11.49 -7.56
N ALA A 207 3.53 -10.39 -7.02
CA ALA A 207 2.09 -10.09 -7.04
C ALA A 207 1.67 -9.47 -8.38
N TYR A 208 0.42 -9.71 -8.77
CA TYR A 208 -0.25 -8.98 -9.84
C TYR A 208 -1.63 -8.53 -9.36
N GLN A 209 -2.15 -7.48 -9.97
CA GLN A 209 -3.50 -6.96 -9.70
C GLN A 209 -3.97 -6.05 -10.84
N PRO A 210 -5.29 -5.86 -11.03
CA PRO A 210 -5.81 -4.77 -11.85
C PRO A 210 -5.83 -3.46 -11.03
N HIS A 211 -5.88 -2.31 -11.69
CA HIS A 211 -6.01 -1.02 -11.00
C HIS A 211 -6.68 0.04 -11.87
N GLY A 212 -7.80 0.59 -11.40
CA GLY A 212 -8.58 1.56 -12.18
C GLY A 212 -9.07 0.95 -13.49
N SER A 213 -8.76 1.59 -14.62
CA SER A 213 -9.05 1.09 -15.98
C SER A 213 -8.02 0.08 -16.50
N GLN A 214 -6.94 -0.17 -15.74
CA GLN A 214 -5.86 -1.04 -16.16
C GLN A 214 -6.13 -2.50 -15.77
N VAL A 215 -5.95 -3.40 -16.74
CA VAL A 215 -6.02 -4.85 -16.54
C VAL A 215 -4.85 -5.37 -15.72
N ASN A 216 -4.84 -6.66 -15.36
CA ASN A 216 -3.80 -7.24 -14.51
C ASN A 216 -2.37 -6.93 -14.98
N PHE A 217 -1.58 -6.33 -14.09
CA PHE A 217 -0.14 -6.09 -14.26
C PHE A 217 0.64 -6.59 -13.05
N PHE A 218 1.95 -6.84 -13.22
CA PHE A 218 2.83 -7.20 -12.12
C PHE A 218 3.21 -5.97 -11.31
N ARG A 219 3.32 -6.14 -9.99
CA ARG A 219 3.87 -5.14 -9.06
C ARG A 219 5.03 -5.74 -8.30
N GLN A 220 6.24 -5.39 -8.72
CA GLN A 220 7.46 -5.78 -8.05
C GLN A 220 7.82 -4.76 -6.96
N VAL A 221 8.17 -5.27 -5.77
CA VAL A 221 8.57 -4.46 -4.61
C VAL A 221 9.84 -5.08 -4.03
N ILE A 222 10.93 -4.31 -3.99
CA ILE A 222 12.25 -4.82 -3.57
C ILE A 222 12.56 -4.29 -2.16
N THR A 223 12.38 -5.12 -1.14
CA THR A 223 12.68 -4.78 0.27
C THR A 223 13.75 -5.67 0.88
N ASN A 224 13.98 -6.87 0.32
CA ASN A 224 14.95 -7.81 0.84
C ASN A 224 16.38 -7.32 0.50
N PRO A 225 17.23 -7.01 1.49
CA PRO A 225 18.58 -6.51 1.25
C PRO A 225 19.51 -7.54 0.62
N ALA A 226 19.13 -8.83 0.60
CA ALA A 226 19.90 -9.89 -0.03
C ALA A 226 19.80 -9.87 -1.57
N VAL A 227 18.79 -9.20 -2.14
CA VAL A 227 18.58 -9.14 -3.59
C VAL A 227 19.79 -8.52 -4.29
N THR A 228 20.27 -9.21 -5.31
CA THR A 228 21.38 -8.84 -6.18
C THR A 228 20.87 -8.48 -7.58
N ARG A 229 21.74 -7.98 -8.46
CA ARG A 229 21.38 -7.73 -9.87
C ARG A 229 21.05 -9.02 -10.60
N GLN A 230 21.76 -10.11 -10.31
CA GLN A 230 21.51 -11.42 -10.91
C GLN A 230 20.09 -11.92 -10.59
N ASP A 231 19.61 -11.70 -9.36
CA ASP A 231 18.23 -12.06 -8.99
C ASP A 231 17.19 -11.24 -9.79
N LEU A 232 17.51 -9.97 -10.09
CA LEU A 232 16.64 -9.08 -10.86
C LEU A 232 16.64 -9.41 -12.36
N ASP A 233 17.79 -9.80 -12.89
CA ASP A 233 17.92 -10.27 -14.27
C ASP A 233 17.16 -11.60 -14.43
N PHE A 234 17.39 -12.55 -13.52
CA PHE A 234 16.65 -13.81 -13.44
C PHE A 234 15.14 -13.57 -13.34
N PHE A 235 14.71 -12.61 -12.52
CA PHE A 235 13.29 -12.27 -12.37
C PHE A 235 12.62 -11.92 -13.70
N LEU A 236 13.28 -11.14 -14.55
CA LEU A 236 12.74 -10.78 -15.87
C LEU A 236 12.88 -11.93 -16.88
N ASP A 237 13.99 -12.65 -16.85
CA ASP A 237 14.21 -13.84 -17.69
C ASP A 237 13.13 -14.90 -17.44
N GLU A 238 12.83 -15.16 -16.17
CA GLU A 238 11.83 -16.13 -15.73
C GLU A 238 10.41 -15.71 -16.15
N ILE A 239 10.03 -14.43 -16.01
CA ILE A 239 8.74 -13.94 -16.52
C ILE A 239 8.63 -14.16 -18.04
N GLN A 240 9.71 -13.86 -18.77
CA GLN A 240 9.73 -14.02 -20.21
C GLN A 240 9.63 -15.48 -20.62
N GLU A 241 10.37 -16.39 -19.97
CA GLU A 241 10.34 -17.82 -20.22
C GLU A 241 8.94 -18.40 -19.96
N LEU A 242 8.34 -18.09 -18.82
CA LEU A 242 7.02 -18.60 -18.43
C LEU A 242 5.87 -18.04 -19.28
N GLY A 243 6.06 -16.84 -19.83
CA GLY A 243 5.06 -16.15 -20.65
C GLY A 243 5.26 -16.29 -22.16
N TRP A 244 6.33 -16.94 -22.63
CA TRP A 244 6.71 -16.93 -24.04
C TRP A 244 5.68 -17.59 -24.97
N ASP A 245 5.03 -18.64 -24.50
CA ASP A 245 4.05 -19.47 -25.21
C ASP A 245 2.58 -19.00 -25.03
N LEU A 246 2.37 -17.85 -24.37
CA LEU A 246 1.03 -17.29 -24.10
C LEU A 246 0.47 -16.46 -25.27
#